data_AF-A0A1J3DY92-F1
#
_entry.id   AF-A0A1J3DY92-F1
#
_cell.length_a   1.000
_cell.length_b   1.000
_cell.length_c   1.000
_cell.angle_alpha   90.00
_cell.angle_beta   90.00
_cell.angle_gamma   90.00
#
_symmetry.space_group_name_H-M   'P 1'
#
loop_
_entity.id
_entity.type
_entity.pdbx_description
1 polymer ?
#
loop_
_entity_poly.entity_id
_entity_poly.type
_entity_poly.pdbx_seq_one_letter_code
_entity_poly.pdbx_strand_id
1 'polypeptide(L)'
;TDAANIHGYHTRNWDSEATMIEKIVNDVMGKLSSTPPNDFEGFVGLEDHIAKMNLLLDLESEEVRMVGIWGPSGIGKTTIARALFSRLSCHFQGSIF
;
A
#
# COMPACT_ATOMS: atom_id res chain seq x y z
N THR A 1 -7.79 -9.55 -29.29
CA THR A 1 -8.16 -10.94 -28.94
C THR A 1 -7.93 -11.24 -27.46
N ASP A 2 -7.05 -10.52 -26.76
CA ASP A 2 -6.76 -10.77 -25.34
C ASP A 2 -7.92 -10.49 -24.37
N ALA A 3 -8.83 -9.57 -24.70
CA ALA A 3 -10.00 -9.28 -23.87
C ALA A 3 -10.95 -10.49 -23.73
N ALA A 4 -10.98 -11.42 -24.69
CA ALA A 4 -11.84 -12.60 -24.64
C ALA A 4 -11.31 -13.72 -23.73
N ASN A 5 -10.04 -13.65 -23.31
CA ASN A 5 -9.42 -14.62 -22.39
C ASN A 5 -9.52 -14.19 -20.92
N ILE A 6 -10.11 -13.03 -20.62
CA ILE A 6 -10.38 -12.61 -19.25
C ILE A 6 -11.64 -13.35 -18.79
N HIS A 7 -11.46 -14.45 -18.06
CA HIS A 7 -12.57 -15.19 -17.46
C HIS A 7 -13.21 -14.36 -16.34
N GLY A 8 -14.51 -14.08 -16.48
CA GLY A 8 -15.31 -13.42 -15.46
C GLY A 8 -15.84 -14.38 -14.39
N TYR A 9 -16.30 -13.83 -13.27
CA TYR A 9 -16.99 -14.59 -12.23
C TYR A 9 -18.50 -14.62 -12.53
N HIS A 10 -19.08 -15.82 -12.66
CA HIS A 10 -20.52 -15.98 -12.88
C HIS A 10 -21.20 -16.57 -11.63
N THR A 11 -22.22 -15.90 -11.12
CA THR A 11 -22.97 -16.29 -9.90
C THR A 11 -23.51 -17.72 -9.89
N ARG A 12 -23.86 -18.29 -11.06
CA ARG A 12 -24.38 -19.67 -11.18
C ARG A 12 -23.33 -20.76 -10.95
N ASN A 13 -22.05 -20.40 -10.91
CA ASN A 13 -20.95 -21.35 -10.71
C ASN A 13 -20.55 -21.49 -9.22
N TRP A 14 -21.33 -20.88 -8.31
CA TRP A 14 -21.00 -20.78 -6.89
C TRP A 14 -22.20 -21.19 -6.04
N ASP A 15 -21.93 -21.93 -4.97
CA ASP A 15 -22.96 -22.40 -4.03
C ASP A 15 -23.47 -21.27 -3.11
N SER A 16 -22.68 -20.19 -2.95
CA SER A 16 -23.11 -18.99 -2.21
C SER A 16 -22.45 -17.71 -2.74
N GLU A 17 -23.16 -16.59 -2.62
CA GLU A 17 -22.61 -15.26 -2.95
C GLU A 17 -21.44 -14.89 -2.03
N ALA A 18 -21.48 -15.27 -0.75
CA ALA A 18 -20.40 -14.99 0.19
C ALA A 18 -19.08 -15.63 -0.26
N THR A 19 -19.10 -16.89 -0.68
CA THR A 19 -17.91 -17.61 -1.18
C THR A 19 -17.39 -17.00 -2.48
N MET A 20 -18.28 -16.55 -3.36
CA MET A 20 -17.91 -15.86 -4.60
C MET A 20 -17.21 -14.52 -4.29
N ILE A 21 -17.78 -13.71 -3.40
CA ILE A 21 -17.23 -12.42 -2.99
C ILE A 21 -15.85 -12.62 -2.34
N GLU A 22 -15.71 -13.58 -1.42
CA GLU A 22 -14.45 -13.88 -0.76
C GLU A 22 -13.36 -14.26 -1.79
N LYS A 23 -13.69 -15.07 -2.80
CA LYS A 23 -12.73 -15.42 -3.85
C LYS A 23 -12.33 -14.22 -4.72
N ILE A 24 -13.28 -13.36 -5.07
CA ILE A 24 -13.01 -12.13 -5.82
C ILE A 24 -12.08 -11.22 -5.01
N VAL A 25 -12.39 -11.01 -3.73
CA VAL A 25 -11.57 -10.21 -2.82
C VAL A 25 -10.16 -10.78 -2.74
N ASN A 26 -10.00 -12.09 -2.56
CA ASN A 26 -8.69 -12.75 -2.48
C ASN A 26 -7.90 -12.68 -3.79
N ASP A 27 -8.53 -12.86 -4.95
CA ASP A 27 -7.89 -12.77 -6.26
C ASP A 27 -7.44 -11.33 -6.58
N VAL A 28 -8.29 -10.34 -6.24
CA VAL A 28 -7.95 -8.92 -6.38
C VAL A 28 -6.85 -8.54 -5.39
N MET A 29 -6.94 -8.95 -4.12
CA MET A 29 -5.89 -8.75 -3.13
C MET A 29 -4.57 -9.36 -3.58
N GLY A 30 -4.56 -10.59 -4.09
CA GLY A 30 -3.34 -11.23 -4.59
C GLY A 30 -2.70 -10.51 -5.77
N LYS A 31 -3.50 -9.86 -6.63
CA LYS A 31 -3.03 -9.03 -7.74
C LYS A 31 -2.54 -7.65 -7.29
N LEU A 32 -3.20 -7.07 -6.29
CA LEU A 32 -2.85 -5.75 -5.72
C LEU A 32 -1.72 -5.83 -4.69
N SER A 33 -1.52 -6.97 -4.05
CA SER A 33 -0.42 -7.25 -3.11
C SER A 33 0.92 -7.44 -3.83
N SER A 34 0.99 -7.16 -5.13
CA SER A 34 2.27 -6.82 -5.75
C SER A 34 2.83 -5.67 -4.94
N THR A 35 3.82 -5.97 -4.10
CA THR A 35 4.64 -5.00 -3.38
C THR A 35 4.87 -3.81 -4.30
N PRO A 36 4.68 -2.56 -3.84
CA PRO A 36 5.10 -1.40 -4.61
C PRO A 36 6.52 -1.72 -5.12
N PRO A 37 6.82 -1.46 -6.40
CA PRO A 37 8.12 -1.80 -6.93
C PRO A 37 9.18 -1.31 -5.96
N ASN A 38 10.21 -2.12 -5.76
CA ASN A 38 11.26 -1.90 -4.77
C ASN A 38 12.16 -0.73 -5.22
N ASP A 39 11.55 0.40 -5.60
CA ASP A 39 12.13 1.64 -6.11
C ASP A 39 13.14 2.25 -5.13
N PHE A 40 13.19 1.71 -3.91
CA PHE A 40 14.08 2.12 -2.85
C PHE A 40 15.09 1.06 -2.42
N GLU A 41 15.19 -0.06 -3.14
CA GLU A 41 16.21 -1.09 -2.94
C GLU A 41 17.60 -0.49 -3.25
N GLY A 42 18.29 -0.05 -2.19
CA GLY A 42 19.57 0.68 -2.29
C GLY A 42 19.65 1.92 -1.40
N PHE A 43 18.55 2.37 -0.78
CA PHE A 43 18.59 3.46 0.19
C PHE A 43 18.99 2.94 1.58
N VAL A 44 20.25 3.18 1.95
CA VAL A 44 20.78 2.84 3.27
C VAL A 44 20.07 3.67 4.36
N GLY A 45 19.60 3.01 5.42
CA GLY A 45 18.94 3.65 6.56
C GLY A 45 17.46 4.02 6.33
N LEU A 46 16.90 3.73 5.14
CA LEU A 46 15.49 4.00 4.86
C LEU A 46 14.56 3.18 5.76
N GLU A 47 14.88 1.91 6.01
CA GLU A 47 14.10 1.05 6.90
C GLU A 47 14.05 1.60 8.32
N ASP A 48 15.17 2.13 8.84
CA ASP A 48 15.22 2.74 10.17
C ASP A 48 14.35 4.00 10.24
N HIS A 49 14.39 4.82 9.18
CA HIS A 49 13.51 5.99 9.07
C HIS A 49 12.04 5.60 9.01
N ILE A 50 11.69 4.55 8.25
CA ILE A 50 10.32 4.05 8.14
C ILE A 50 9.84 3.49 9.48
N ALA A 51 10.64 2.66 10.15
CA ALA A 51 10.31 2.11 11.46
C ALA A 51 10.05 3.22 12.48
N LYS A 52 10.91 4.25 12.52
CA LYS A 52 10.72 5.41 13.39
C LYS A 52 9.45 6.20 13.06
N MET A 53 9.12 6.33 11.76
CA MET A 53 7.91 7.03 11.33
C MET A 53 6.64 6.25 11.65
N ASN A 54 6.64 4.92 11.48
CA ASN A 54 5.50 4.08 11.85
C ASN A 54 5.16 4.22 13.34
N LEU A 55 6.17 4.31 14.21
CA LEU A 55 5.97 4.56 15.64
C LEU A 55 5.35 5.93 15.94
N LEU A 56 5.70 6.96 15.16
CA LEU A 56 5.16 8.31 15.34
C LEU A 56 3.73 8.45 14.79
N LEU A 57 3.50 7.83 13.64
CA LEU A 57 2.21 7.85 12.95
C LEU A 57 1.16 7.06 13.72
N ASP A 58 1.54 5.97 14.39
CA ASP A 58 0.66 5.16 15.24
C ASP A 58 -0.66 4.84 14.54
N LEU A 59 -0.56 4.06 13.45
CA LEU A 59 -1.66 3.83 12.51
C LEU A 59 -2.89 3.14 13.11
N GLU A 60 -2.77 2.59 14.32
CA GLU A 60 -3.88 1.98 15.07
C GLU A 60 -4.66 3.02 15.92
N SER A 61 -4.14 4.24 16.05
CA SER A 61 -4.81 5.32 16.77
C SER A 61 -5.89 5.98 15.91
N GLU A 62 -7.04 6.29 16.52
CA GLU A 62 -8.11 7.07 15.88
C GLU A 62 -7.81 8.59 15.86
N GLU A 63 -6.71 9.02 16.47
CA GLU A 63 -6.34 10.43 16.55
C GLU A 63 -5.70 10.96 15.26
N VAL A 64 -5.98 12.23 14.92
CA VAL A 64 -5.34 12.90 13.80
C VAL A 64 -3.92 13.31 14.19
N ARG A 65 -2.92 12.85 13.43
CA ARG A 65 -1.50 13.15 13.66
C ARG A 65 -0.85 13.81 12.45
N MET A 66 0.09 14.71 12.71
CA MET A 66 0.94 15.33 11.69
C MET A 66 2.41 15.11 12.05
N VAL A 67 3.18 14.54 11.14
CA VAL A 67 4.62 14.27 11.32
C VAL A 67 5.42 14.95 10.21
N GLY A 68 6.46 15.68 10.58
CA GLY A 68 7.32 16.41 9.65
C GLY A 68 8.72 15.81 9.52
N ILE A 69 9.26 15.80 8.30
CA ILE A 69 10.68 15.48 8.03
C ILE A 69 11.44 16.79 7.82
N TRP A 70 12.46 17.03 8.65
CA TRP A 70 13.26 18.25 8.61
C TRP A 70 14.76 17.93 8.56
N GLY A 71 15.56 18.87 8.07
CA GLY A 71 17.01 18.71 7.92
C GLY A 71 17.59 19.45 6.70
N PRO A 72 18.92 19.36 6.49
CA PRO A 72 19.65 20.07 5.43
C PRO A 72 19.13 19.78 4.01
N SER A 73 19.49 20.64 3.06
CA SER A 73 19.22 20.38 1.64
C SER A 73 19.95 19.13 1.15
N GLY A 74 19.36 18.38 0.22
CA GLY A 74 19.98 17.20 -0.39
C GLY A 74 19.98 15.91 0.45
N ILE A 75 19.57 15.93 1.73
CA ILE A 75 19.62 14.74 2.61
C ILE A 75 18.54 13.66 2.32
N GLY A 76 17.69 13.88 1.30
CA GLY A 76 16.70 12.88 0.89
C GLY A 76 15.34 12.93 1.62
N LYS A 77 14.96 14.08 2.22
CA LYS A 77 13.67 14.23 2.94
C LYS A 77 12.45 13.81 2.12
N THR A 78 12.33 14.33 0.90
CA THR A 78 11.23 13.99 -0.03
C THR A 78 11.28 12.52 -0.44
N THR A 79 12.47 11.93 -0.51
CA THR A 79 12.64 10.52 -0.83
C THR A 79 12.09 9.62 0.27
N ILE A 80 12.38 9.94 1.54
CA ILE A 80 11.82 9.22 2.69
C ILE A 80 10.29 9.37 2.71
N ALA A 81 9.77 10.59 2.49
CA ALA A 81 8.32 10.83 2.42
C ALA A 81 7.65 10.00 1.31
N ARG A 82 8.27 9.92 0.13
CA ARG A 82 7.75 9.14 -1.00
C ARG A 82 7.76 7.64 -0.71
N ALA A 83 8.82 7.14 -0.08
CA ALA A 83 8.90 5.73 0.32
C ALA A 83 7.82 5.35 1.34
N LEU A 84 7.59 6.22 2.34
CA LEU A 84 6.50 6.05 3.29
C LEU A 84 5.15 6.04 2.60
N PHE A 85 4.91 6.99 1.68
CA PHE A 85 3.67 7.05 0.92
C PHE A 85 3.43 5.76 0.11
N SER A 86 4.43 5.28 -0.63
CA SER A 86 4.31 4.05 -1.41
C SER A 86 3.94 2.84 -0.55
N ARG A 87 4.41 2.78 0.71
CA ARG A 87 4.10 1.66 1.62
C ARG A 87 2.80 1.81 2.38
N LEU A 88 2.45 3.03 2.78
CA LEU A 88 1.36 3.26 3.73
C LEU A 88 0.06 3.70 3.07
N SER A 89 0.09 4.22 1.84
CA SER A 89 -1.08 4.74 1.14
C SER A 89 -2.24 3.75 1.05
N CYS A 90 -1.96 2.45 0.94
CA CYS A 90 -2.98 1.39 0.87
C CYS A 90 -3.76 1.19 2.18
N HIS A 91 -3.24 1.66 3.31
CA HIS A 91 -3.94 1.62 4.59
C HIS A 91 -4.97 2.74 4.77
N PHE A 92 -5.00 3.71 3.85
CA PHE A 92 -5.92 4.84 3.90
C PHE A 92 -6.92 4.79 2.75
N GLN A 93 -8.17 5.16 3.03
CA GLN A 93 -9.20 5.27 1.99
C GLN A 93 -8.89 6.36 0.95
N GLY A 94 -8.14 7.40 1.36
CA GLY A 94 -7.66 8.46 0.49
C GLY A 94 -6.24 8.87 0.86
N SER A 95 -5.39 9.07 -0.15
CA SER A 95 -4.00 9.47 0.04
C SER A 95 -3.52 10.29 -1.17
N ILE A 96 -2.66 11.29 -0.93
CA ILE A 96 -2.08 12.14 -1.97
C ILE A 96 -0.61 12.43 -1.63
N PHE A 97 0.24 12.53 -2.66
CA PHE A 97 1.65 12.90 -2.56
C PHE A 97 1.97 14.03 -3.54
#